data_AF-A0A3P8SVQ6-F1
#
_entry.id   AF-A0A3P8SVQ6-F1
#
_cell.length_a   1.000
_cell.length_b   1.000
_cell.length_c   1.000
_cell.angle_alpha   90.00
_cell.angle_beta   90.00
_cell.angle_gamma   90.00
#
_symmetry.space_group_name_H-M   'P 1'
#
loop_
_entity.id
_entity.type
_entity.pdbx_description
1 polymer ?
#
loop_
_entity_poly.entity_id
_entity_poly.type
_entity_poly.pdbx_seq_one_letter_code
_entity_poly.pdbx_strand_id
1 'polypeptide(L)'
;MSKVPQKIELGATGGASKQDSSNMEDMSPEQMAMRANQVTDEVLSHTNNSKETGVNTMVMLDQQGEQLRRCCGLCICPCDRVTSIEHDSKYKRTWGIGGGEGEVDASGAKVVSTQPSGVRNGQAAQASAAAPSGPYIKRITNDAREDEMEENLDAVGGIIGNLKSMALDMGNEIDAQNKQIDRITEKADMNKLRIDEANQRANKLIK
;
A
#
# COMPACT_ATOMS: atom_id res chain seq x y z
N MET A 1 47.07 14.20 10.96
CA MET A 1 46.29 13.75 12.14
C MET A 1 45.04 13.05 11.63
N SER A 2 45.09 11.71 11.54
CA SER A 2 44.01 10.86 11.04
C SER A 2 42.87 10.79 12.05
N LYS A 3 41.63 11.07 11.61
CA LYS A 3 40.43 10.88 12.44
C LYS A 3 39.80 9.55 12.03
N VAL A 4 39.86 8.58 12.94
CA VAL A 4 39.29 7.24 12.81
C VAL A 4 37.76 7.33 12.79
N PRO A 5 37.03 6.59 11.93
CA PRO A 5 35.57 6.55 11.99
C PRO A 5 35.09 5.76 13.21
N GLN A 6 34.16 6.34 13.97
CA GLN A 6 33.50 5.67 15.09
C GLN A 6 32.58 4.56 14.56
N LYS A 7 32.88 3.32 14.97
CA LYS A 7 32.06 2.13 14.76
C LYS A 7 30.77 2.28 15.58
N ILE A 8 29.64 2.53 14.91
CA ILE A 8 28.32 2.46 15.53
C ILE A 8 27.96 0.98 15.63
N GLU A 9 28.05 0.43 16.83
CA GLU A 9 27.52 -0.90 17.11
C GLU A 9 26.00 -0.80 17.22
N LEU A 10 25.31 -1.20 16.16
CA LEU A 10 23.89 -1.55 16.21
C LEU A 10 23.76 -2.84 17.02
N GLY A 11 23.68 -2.70 18.34
CA GLY A 11 23.23 -3.77 19.22
C GLY A 11 21.79 -4.10 18.89
N ALA A 12 21.58 -5.10 18.04
CA ALA A 12 20.29 -5.75 17.86
C ALA A 12 19.99 -6.57 19.12
N THR A 13 19.51 -5.92 20.18
CA THR A 13 18.81 -6.63 21.24
C THR A 13 17.43 -7.00 20.69
N GLY A 14 17.37 -8.12 19.98
CA GLY A 14 16.14 -8.81 19.64
C GLY A 14 15.47 -9.31 20.92
N GLY A 15 14.89 -8.40 21.70
CA GLY A 15 13.92 -8.73 22.71
C GLY A 15 12.63 -9.10 22.00
N ALA A 16 12.41 -10.41 21.80
CA ALA A 16 11.08 -10.90 21.49
C ALA A 16 10.17 -10.45 22.63
N SER A 17 9.32 -9.45 22.36
CA SER A 17 8.18 -9.17 23.22
C SER A 17 7.38 -10.46 23.30
N LYS A 18 7.49 -11.15 24.43
CA LYS A 18 6.60 -12.25 24.79
C LYS A 18 5.20 -11.66 24.74
N GLN A 19 4.48 -11.89 23.66
CA GLN A 19 3.03 -11.81 23.69
C GLN A 19 2.59 -12.91 24.63
N ASP A 20 2.23 -12.51 25.85
CA ASP A 20 1.58 -13.36 26.81
C ASP A 20 0.23 -13.77 26.20
N SER A 21 0.21 -14.93 25.55
CA SER A 21 -0.95 -15.50 24.86
C SER A 21 -1.91 -16.16 25.85
N SER A 22 -1.96 -15.66 27.08
CA SER A 22 -2.70 -16.24 28.20
C SER A 22 -3.93 -15.37 28.50
N ASN A 23 -5.10 -15.99 28.55
CA ASN A 23 -6.43 -15.45 28.90
C ASN A 23 -7.21 -14.73 27.78
N MET A 24 -7.73 -15.51 26.82
CA MET A 24 -8.93 -15.13 26.05
C MET A 24 -10.14 -16.04 26.33
N GLU A 25 -9.96 -17.14 27.08
CA GLU A 25 -10.98 -18.20 27.21
C GLU A 25 -11.92 -18.08 28.43
N ASP A 26 -11.69 -17.12 29.34
CA ASP A 26 -12.52 -16.93 30.55
C ASP A 26 -12.77 -15.45 30.90
N MET A 27 -13.15 -14.63 29.91
CA MET A 27 -13.60 -13.26 30.16
C MET A 27 -15.13 -13.21 30.24
N SER A 28 -15.66 -12.86 31.41
CA SER A 28 -17.07 -12.49 31.59
C SER A 28 -17.47 -11.38 30.60
N PRO A 29 -18.71 -11.37 30.08
CA PRO A 29 -19.19 -10.33 29.16
C PRO A 29 -18.98 -8.89 29.68
N GLU A 30 -18.94 -8.68 30.99
CA GLU A 30 -18.62 -7.37 31.61
C GLU A 30 -17.14 -6.99 31.47
N GLN A 31 -16.23 -7.97 31.56
CA GLN A 31 -14.80 -7.75 31.34
C GLN A 31 -14.50 -7.48 29.87
N MET A 32 -15.23 -8.11 28.95
CA MET A 32 -15.13 -7.84 27.52
C MET A 32 -15.58 -6.41 27.19
N ALA A 33 -16.66 -5.93 27.80
CA ALA A 33 -17.13 -4.55 27.65
C ALA A 33 -16.15 -3.52 28.25
N MET A 34 -15.58 -3.80 29.43
CA MET A 34 -14.58 -2.92 30.06
C MET A 34 -13.31 -2.81 29.21
N ARG A 35 -12.84 -3.93 28.65
CA ARG A 35 -11.68 -3.96 27.74
C ARG A 35 -11.96 -3.25 26.41
N ALA A 36 -13.18 -3.36 25.87
CA ALA A 36 -13.56 -2.63 24.67
C ALA A 36 -13.53 -1.11 24.87
N ASN A 37 -14.01 -0.62 26.02
CA ASN A 37 -13.93 0.80 26.35
C ASN A 37 -12.49 1.26 26.56
N GLN A 38 -11.67 0.46 27.25
CA GLN A 38 -10.24 0.76 27.43
C GLN A 38 -9.49 0.86 26.10
N VAL A 39 -9.71 -0.09 25.18
CA VAL A 39 -9.10 -0.06 23.85
C VAL A 39 -9.60 1.16 23.05
N THR A 40 -10.86 1.57 23.22
CA THR A 40 -11.41 2.75 22.57
C THR A 40 -10.72 4.04 23.04
N ASP A 41 -10.48 4.17 24.35
CA ASP A 41 -9.76 5.32 24.92
C ASP A 41 -8.29 5.36 24.48
N GLU A 42 -7.63 4.19 24.42
CA GLU A 42 -6.27 4.06 23.90
C GLU A 42 -6.17 4.48 22.43
N VAL A 43 -7.14 4.06 21.60
CA VAL A 43 -7.21 4.43 20.18
C VAL A 43 -7.44 5.93 20.01
N LEU A 44 -8.31 6.54 20.83
CA LEU A 44 -8.56 7.98 20.81
C LEU A 44 -7.30 8.77 21.19
N SER A 45 -6.58 8.32 22.22
CA SER A 45 -5.31 8.93 22.65
C SER A 45 -4.23 8.83 21.56
N HIS A 46 -4.05 7.66 20.95
CA HIS A 46 -3.11 7.47 19.84
C HIS A 46 -3.47 8.33 18.62
N THR A 47 -4.76 8.50 18.33
CA THR A 47 -5.23 9.33 17.22
C THR A 47 -4.89 10.81 17.44
N ASN A 48 -5.04 11.31 18.66
CA ASN A 48 -4.69 12.69 19.00
C ASN A 48 -3.17 12.92 18.95
N ASN A 49 -2.36 12.00 19.49
CA ASN A 49 -0.90 12.08 19.41
C ASN A 49 -0.40 12.00 17.96
N SER A 50 -1.05 11.19 17.11
CA SER A 50 -0.74 11.09 15.68
C SER A 50 -1.06 12.40 14.94
N LYS A 51 -2.18 13.06 15.27
CA LYS A 51 -2.52 14.39 14.72
C LYS A 51 -1.47 15.44 15.08
N GLU A 52 -1.06 15.50 16.33
CA GLU A 52 -0.03 16.45 16.78
C GLU A 52 1.32 16.19 16.11
N THR A 53 1.71 14.92 16.00
CA THR A 53 2.92 14.52 15.27
C THR A 53 2.85 14.92 13.79
N GLY A 54 1.68 14.77 13.16
CA GLY A 54 1.44 15.20 11.79
C GLY A 54 1.57 16.72 11.60
N VAL A 55 1.01 17.51 12.52
CA VAL A 55 1.13 18.98 12.51
C VAL A 55 2.60 19.39 12.67
N ASN A 56 3.32 18.82 13.64
CA ASN A 56 4.74 19.11 13.84
C ASN A 56 5.59 18.74 12.62
N THR A 57 5.29 17.61 11.98
CA THR A 57 5.97 17.21 10.74
C THR A 57 5.70 18.17 9.60
N MET A 58 4.47 18.66 9.45
CA MET A 58 4.12 19.67 8.43
C MET A 58 4.89 20.98 8.65
N VAL A 59 4.98 21.45 9.90
CA VAL A 59 5.73 22.66 10.26
C VAL A 59 7.22 22.49 9.99
N MET A 60 7.81 21.33 10.33
CA MET A 60 9.22 21.05 10.04
C MET A 60 9.50 20.99 8.53
N LEU A 61 8.60 20.42 7.74
CA LEU A 61 8.72 20.37 6.27
C LEU A 61 8.62 21.76 5.64
N ASP A 62 7.70 22.60 6.12
CA ASP A 62 7.57 23.99 5.66
C ASP A 62 8.84 24.80 5.96
N GLN A 63 9.38 24.65 7.17
CA GLN A 63 10.64 25.29 7.56
C GLN A 63 11.84 24.80 6.74
N GLN A 64 11.91 23.49 6.42
CA GLN A 64 12.93 22.97 5.51
C GLN A 64 12.77 23.53 4.09
N GLY A 65 11.54 23.67 3.60
CA GLY A 65 11.22 24.30 2.31
C GLY A 65 11.70 25.76 2.24
N GLU A 66 11.48 26.54 3.30
CA GLU A 66 12.02 27.90 3.39
C GLU A 66 13.55 27.94 3.44
N GLN A 67 14.20 27.02 4.15
CA GLN A 67 15.67 26.93 4.20
C GLN A 67 16.27 26.59 2.83
N LEU A 68 15.63 25.70 2.07
CA LEU A 68 16.01 25.36 0.69
C LEU A 68 15.86 26.57 -0.24
N ARG A 69 14.79 27.36 -0.10
CA ARG A 69 14.59 28.61 -0.85
C ARG A 69 15.66 29.65 -0.53
N ARG A 70 16.07 29.77 0.74
CA ARG A 70 17.16 30.68 1.15
C ARG A 70 18.52 30.23 0.63
N CYS A 71 18.76 28.93 0.54
CA CYS A 71 19.97 28.40 -0.10
C CYS A 71 20.04 28.82 -1.57
N CYS A 72 18.91 28.82 -2.29
CA CYS A 72 18.83 29.19 -3.71
C CYS A 72 18.88 30.71 -4.00
N GLY A 73 18.93 31.58 -2.99
CA GLY A 73 18.93 33.04 -3.16
C GLY A 73 20.31 33.70 -3.25
N LEU A 74 21.39 33.01 -2.85
CA LEU A 74 22.76 33.56 -2.85
C LEU A 74 23.74 32.79 -3.73
N CYS A 75 23.41 31.56 -4.14
CA CYS A 75 24.26 30.78 -5.04
C CYS A 75 23.79 30.89 -6.50
N ILE A 76 24.72 31.24 -7.39
CA ILE A 76 24.60 30.90 -8.82
C ILE A 76 24.69 29.38 -8.89
N CYS A 77 23.55 28.72 -8.76
CA CYS A 77 23.44 27.28 -8.71
C CYS A 77 23.37 26.74 -10.14
N PRO A 78 24.27 25.81 -10.55
CA PRO A 78 24.16 25.09 -11.82
C PRO A 78 22.93 24.16 -11.92
N CYS A 79 21.93 24.32 -11.04
CA CYS A 79 20.72 23.51 -11.04
C CYS A 79 19.84 23.71 -12.29
N ASP A 80 20.16 24.66 -13.17
CA ASP A 80 19.58 24.76 -14.52
C ASP A 80 20.24 23.81 -15.55
N ARG A 81 21.36 23.15 -15.22
CA ARG A 81 22.18 22.39 -16.18
C ARG A 81 22.06 20.86 -16.06
N VAL A 82 20.93 20.35 -15.56
CA VAL A 82 20.62 18.90 -15.56
C VAL A 82 19.38 18.53 -16.38
N THR A 83 18.92 19.42 -17.26
CA THR A 83 17.67 19.26 -18.02
C THR A 83 17.69 18.23 -19.16
N SER A 84 18.76 17.46 -19.38
CA SER A 84 18.82 16.59 -20.56
C SER A 84 17.94 15.33 -20.49
N ILE A 85 17.63 14.81 -19.30
CA ILE A 85 16.81 13.60 -19.13
C ILE A 85 15.38 13.96 -18.71
N GLU A 86 15.21 15.05 -17.96
CA GLU A 86 13.88 15.52 -17.53
C GLU A 86 13.03 16.06 -18.69
N HIS A 87 13.68 16.46 -19.79
CA HIS A 87 13.00 16.88 -21.01
C HIS A 87 12.69 15.73 -21.97
N ASP A 88 13.13 14.50 -21.66
CA ASP A 88 12.81 13.33 -22.47
C ASP A 88 11.34 12.94 -22.31
N SER A 89 10.68 12.72 -23.44
CA SER A 89 9.25 12.40 -23.52
C SER A 89 8.90 11.13 -22.73
N LYS A 90 9.85 10.19 -22.62
CA LYS A 90 9.72 8.95 -21.84
C LYS A 90 9.74 9.25 -20.33
N TYR A 91 10.72 10.02 -19.85
CA TYR A 91 10.79 10.43 -18.44
C TYR A 91 9.53 11.20 -17.98
N LYS A 92 9.02 12.12 -18.81
CA LYS A 92 7.74 12.82 -18.53
C LYS A 92 6.54 11.89 -18.46
N ARG A 93 6.51 10.81 -19.24
CA ARG A 93 5.42 9.83 -19.18
C ARG A 93 5.49 8.98 -17.92
N THR A 94 6.69 8.57 -17.52
CA THR A 94 6.89 7.65 -16.38
C THR A 94 6.82 8.37 -15.02
N TRP A 95 7.30 9.62 -14.96
CA TRP A 95 7.44 10.39 -13.71
C TRP A 95 6.75 11.76 -13.72
N GLY A 96 6.40 12.29 -14.89
CA GLY A 96 5.55 13.48 -14.99
C GLY A 96 4.10 13.13 -14.68
N ILE A 97 3.38 14.09 -14.11
CA ILE A 97 1.96 13.98 -13.77
C ILE A 97 1.21 13.55 -15.03
N GLY A 98 0.68 12.32 -15.04
CA GLY A 98 -0.11 11.78 -16.12
C GLY A 98 -1.23 12.74 -16.53
N GLY A 99 -1.02 13.41 -17.64
CA GLY A 99 -2.05 14.03 -18.46
C GLY A 99 -2.16 13.16 -19.70
N GLY A 100 -3.25 12.41 -19.81
CA GLY A 100 -3.68 11.91 -21.10
C GLY A 100 -3.86 13.09 -22.07
N GLU A 101 -3.71 12.79 -23.35
CA GLU A 101 -3.87 13.75 -24.45
C GLU A 101 -5.17 14.56 -24.28
N GLY A 102 -5.03 15.89 -24.24
CA GLY A 102 -6.15 16.83 -24.21
C GLY A 102 -5.93 17.98 -23.23
N GLU A 103 -5.58 19.15 -23.79
CA GLU A 103 -5.67 20.50 -23.21
C GLU A 103 -5.02 20.77 -21.83
N VAL A 104 -4.01 21.65 -21.85
CA VAL A 104 -3.50 22.35 -20.67
C VAL A 104 -4.07 23.78 -20.68
N ASP A 105 -4.88 24.13 -19.69
CA ASP A 105 -5.16 25.51 -19.34
C ASP A 105 -4.11 26.06 -18.37
N ALA A 106 -3.88 27.37 -18.46
CA ALA A 106 -2.68 28.07 -18.00
C ALA A 106 -2.60 28.31 -16.48
N SER A 107 -3.10 27.39 -15.65
CA SER A 107 -3.11 27.56 -14.19
C SER A 107 -2.74 26.23 -13.51
N GLY A 108 -1.44 26.02 -13.38
CA GLY A 108 -0.87 24.83 -12.76
C GLY A 108 -1.25 24.68 -11.29
N ALA A 109 -2.27 23.86 -11.01
CA ALA A 109 -2.45 23.16 -9.74
C ALA A 109 -3.54 22.09 -9.87
N LYS A 110 -3.25 20.99 -10.56
CA LYS A 110 -4.02 19.74 -10.37
C LYS A 110 -3.53 19.08 -9.09
N VAL A 111 -4.04 19.54 -7.95
CA VAL A 111 -4.06 18.73 -6.74
C VAL A 111 -4.98 17.55 -7.03
N VAL A 112 -4.45 16.33 -6.96
CA VAL A 112 -5.28 15.12 -7.04
C VAL A 112 -6.09 15.05 -5.75
N SER A 113 -7.23 15.75 -5.73
CA SER A 113 -8.24 15.67 -4.67
C SER A 113 -9.18 14.48 -4.90
N THR A 114 -8.68 13.40 -5.51
CA THR A 114 -9.43 12.16 -5.61
C THR A 114 -9.09 11.35 -4.37
N GLN A 115 -9.76 11.66 -3.26
CA GLN A 115 -10.01 10.62 -2.27
C GLN A 115 -10.59 9.41 -3.02
N PRO A 116 -10.15 8.18 -2.70
CA PRO A 116 -10.67 7.00 -3.37
C PRO A 116 -12.19 7.04 -3.24
N SER A 117 -12.88 7.18 -4.37
CA SER A 117 -14.33 7.02 -4.38
C SER A 117 -14.59 5.62 -3.85
N GLY A 118 -15.36 5.54 -2.75
CA GLY A 118 -15.77 4.27 -2.18
C GLY A 118 -16.26 3.40 -3.34
N VAL A 119 -15.57 2.29 -3.55
CA VAL A 119 -15.85 1.36 -4.63
C VAL A 119 -17.22 0.76 -4.34
N ARG A 120 -18.27 1.44 -4.78
CA ARG A 120 -19.61 0.88 -4.80
C ARG A 120 -19.62 -0.06 -5.98
N ASN A 121 -19.28 -1.30 -5.64
CA ASN A 121 -19.32 -2.50 -6.45
C ASN A 121 -20.38 -2.38 -7.56
N GLY A 122 -19.92 -2.04 -8.76
CA GLY A 122 -20.71 -1.87 -9.97
C GLY A 122 -21.15 -3.21 -10.54
N GLN A 123 -21.63 -4.13 -9.69
CA GLN A 123 -22.41 -5.24 -10.19
C GLN A 123 -23.77 -4.68 -10.62
N ALA A 124 -23.88 -4.42 -11.92
CA ALA A 124 -25.12 -4.73 -12.62
C ALA A 124 -25.61 -6.07 -12.07
N ALA A 125 -26.91 -6.15 -11.78
CA ALA A 125 -27.61 -7.36 -11.38
C ALA A 125 -27.45 -8.42 -12.48
N GLN A 126 -26.28 -9.05 -12.52
CA GLN A 126 -26.00 -10.23 -13.29
C GLN A 126 -26.65 -11.31 -12.48
N ALA A 127 -27.80 -11.75 -12.98
CA ALA A 127 -28.57 -12.85 -12.46
C ALA A 127 -27.62 -13.91 -11.91
N SER A 128 -27.56 -14.00 -10.58
CA SER A 128 -27.01 -15.16 -9.91
C SER A 128 -27.77 -16.33 -10.51
N ALA A 129 -27.13 -17.06 -11.41
CA ALA A 129 -27.62 -18.37 -11.81
C ALA A 129 -27.80 -19.10 -10.48
N ALA A 130 -29.07 -19.31 -10.11
CA ALA A 130 -29.42 -20.01 -8.89
C ALA A 130 -28.58 -21.27 -8.89
N ALA A 131 -27.66 -21.39 -7.92
CA ALA A 131 -27.01 -22.66 -7.67
C ALA A 131 -28.13 -23.70 -7.61
N PRO A 132 -28.01 -24.85 -8.30
CA PRO A 132 -29.09 -25.84 -8.32
C PRO A 132 -29.42 -26.18 -6.87
N SER A 133 -30.53 -25.64 -6.35
CA SER A 133 -30.93 -25.77 -4.95
C SER A 133 -31.66 -27.10 -4.76
N GLY A 134 -31.04 -28.16 -5.28
CA GLY A 134 -31.45 -29.53 -5.06
C GLY A 134 -30.50 -30.16 -4.05
N PRO A 135 -30.95 -31.20 -3.32
CA PRO A 135 -30.08 -32.03 -2.53
C PRO A 135 -28.87 -32.47 -3.38
N TYR A 136 -27.66 -32.25 -2.85
CA TYR A 136 -26.40 -32.66 -3.48
C TYR A 136 -26.35 -34.18 -3.70
N ILE A 137 -27.04 -34.94 -2.86
CA ILE A 137 -27.14 -36.39 -2.94
C ILE A 137 -28.58 -36.83 -3.26
N LYS A 138 -28.70 -37.77 -4.20
CA LYS A 138 -29.96 -38.48 -4.43
C LYS A 138 -30.19 -39.47 -3.29
N ARG A 139 -31.19 -39.22 -2.44
CA ARG A 139 -31.56 -40.10 -1.32
C ARG A 139 -32.02 -41.48 -1.82
N ILE A 140 -31.40 -42.56 -1.32
CA ILE A 140 -31.73 -43.95 -1.70
C ILE A 140 -32.32 -44.67 -0.49
N THR A 141 -31.63 -44.63 0.64
CA THR A 141 -32.04 -45.31 1.88
C THR A 141 -32.67 -44.38 2.92
N ASN A 142 -32.54 -43.05 2.78
CA ASN A 142 -33.00 -42.07 3.77
C ASN A 142 -32.51 -42.40 5.19
N ASP A 143 -31.27 -42.89 5.30
CA ASP A 143 -30.62 -43.19 6.57
C ASP A 143 -29.75 -42.01 7.03
N ALA A 144 -29.45 -41.98 8.33
CA ALA A 144 -28.67 -40.90 8.96
C ALA A 144 -27.29 -40.68 8.30
N ARG A 145 -26.72 -41.71 7.66
CA ARG A 145 -25.47 -41.60 6.90
C ARG A 145 -25.61 -40.73 5.65
N GLU A 146 -26.72 -40.85 4.92
CA GLU A 146 -27.03 -39.99 3.77
C GLU A 146 -27.26 -38.55 4.20
N ASP A 147 -27.92 -38.33 5.36
CA ASP A 147 -28.11 -37.00 5.93
C ASP A 147 -26.78 -36.34 6.34
N GLU A 148 -25.86 -37.09 6.98
CA GLU A 148 -24.51 -36.59 7.31
C GLU A 148 -23.69 -36.25 6.06
N MET A 149 -23.80 -37.06 5.00
CA MET A 149 -23.13 -36.76 3.73
C MET A 149 -23.69 -35.51 3.05
N GLU A 150 -25.00 -35.26 3.15
CA GLU A 150 -25.62 -34.04 2.64
C GLU A 150 -25.15 -32.80 3.41
N GLU A 151 -25.13 -32.86 4.75
CA GLU A 151 -24.63 -31.76 5.62
C GLU A 151 -23.16 -31.46 5.34
N ASN A 152 -22.34 -32.50 5.18
CA ASN A 152 -20.93 -32.35 4.81
C ASN A 152 -20.75 -31.69 3.45
N LEU A 153 -21.58 -32.03 2.45
CA LEU A 153 -21.51 -31.42 1.12
C LEU A 153 -22.00 -29.97 1.12
N ASP A 154 -23.00 -29.64 1.93
CA ASP A 154 -23.44 -28.25 2.15
C ASP A 154 -22.31 -27.41 2.77
N ALA A 155 -21.62 -27.95 3.79
CA ALA A 155 -20.45 -27.31 4.39
C ALA A 155 -19.32 -27.10 3.35
N VAL A 156 -19.06 -28.10 2.50
CA VAL A 156 -18.12 -27.98 1.38
C VAL A 156 -18.57 -26.91 0.38
N GLY A 157 -19.87 -26.81 0.09
CA GLY A 157 -20.45 -25.74 -0.75
C GLY A 157 -20.16 -24.35 -0.20
N GLY A 158 -20.29 -24.17 1.12
CA GLY A 158 -19.91 -22.93 1.81
C GLY A 158 -18.41 -22.62 1.71
N ILE A 159 -17.55 -23.62 1.92
CA ILE A 159 -16.10 -23.48 1.79
C ILE A 159 -15.70 -23.11 0.35
N ILE A 160 -16.33 -23.73 -0.66
CA ILE A 160 -16.12 -23.42 -2.08
C ILE A 160 -16.58 -21.98 -2.38
N GLY A 161 -17.67 -21.52 -1.79
CA GLY A 161 -18.11 -20.12 -1.88
C GLY A 161 -17.06 -19.14 -1.36
N ASN A 162 -16.48 -19.44 -0.20
CA ASN A 162 -15.41 -18.63 0.40
C ASN A 162 -14.12 -18.67 -0.44
N LEU A 163 -13.70 -19.85 -0.90
CA LEU A 163 -12.56 -20.03 -1.80
C LEU A 163 -12.75 -19.26 -3.11
N LYS A 164 -13.97 -19.25 -3.67
CA LYS A 164 -14.30 -18.46 -4.85
C LYS A 164 -14.16 -16.97 -4.59
N SER A 165 -14.65 -16.47 -3.45
CA SER A 165 -14.46 -15.05 -3.10
C SER A 165 -12.98 -14.69 -2.98
N MET A 166 -12.21 -15.50 -2.22
CA MET A 166 -10.76 -15.30 -2.09
C MET A 166 -10.04 -15.37 -3.44
N ALA A 167 -10.45 -16.27 -4.34
CA ALA A 167 -9.87 -16.35 -5.69
C ALA A 167 -10.18 -15.12 -6.54
N LEU A 168 -11.38 -14.54 -6.42
CA LEU A 168 -11.75 -13.31 -7.12
C LEU A 168 -11.00 -12.10 -6.57
N ASP A 169 -10.91 -11.97 -5.25
CA ASP A 169 -10.20 -10.88 -4.60
C ASP A 169 -8.70 -10.94 -4.89
N MET A 170 -8.11 -12.14 -4.81
CA MET A 170 -6.72 -12.38 -5.19
C MET A 170 -6.48 -12.13 -6.67
N GLY A 171 -7.40 -12.52 -7.55
CA GLY A 171 -7.31 -12.24 -8.99
C GLY A 171 -7.25 -10.73 -9.27
N ASN A 172 -8.15 -9.96 -8.67
CA ASN A 172 -8.18 -8.50 -8.81
C ASN A 172 -6.92 -7.84 -8.25
N GLU A 173 -6.42 -8.32 -7.11
CA GLU A 173 -5.19 -7.81 -6.50
C GLU A 173 -3.96 -8.13 -7.36
N ILE A 174 -3.88 -9.34 -7.93
CA ILE A 174 -2.82 -9.71 -8.88
C ILE A 174 -2.86 -8.79 -10.12
N ASP A 175 -4.05 -8.51 -10.67
CA ASP A 175 -4.18 -7.60 -11.82
C ASP A 175 -3.76 -6.16 -11.49
N ALA A 176 -4.08 -5.69 -10.28
CA ALA A 176 -3.63 -4.39 -9.79
C ALA A 176 -2.11 -4.33 -9.61
N GLN A 177 -1.53 -5.37 -9.01
CA GLN A 177 -0.10 -5.51 -8.80
C GLN A 177 0.65 -5.63 -10.13
N ASN A 178 0.13 -6.36 -11.12
CA ASN A 178 0.72 -6.47 -12.45
C ASN A 178 0.88 -5.10 -13.11
N LYS A 179 -0.16 -4.26 -13.09
CA LYS A 179 -0.09 -2.87 -13.60
C LYS A 179 0.89 -1.99 -12.82
N GLN A 180 1.06 -2.26 -11.52
CA GLN A 180 2.06 -1.56 -10.71
C GLN A 180 3.48 -2.03 -11.05
N ILE A 181 3.70 -3.32 -11.25
CA ILE A 181 4.97 -3.91 -11.66
C ILE A 181 5.42 -3.36 -13.01
N ASP A 182 4.51 -3.17 -13.97
CA ASP A 182 4.83 -2.55 -15.26
C ASP A 182 5.41 -1.13 -15.07
N ARG A 183 4.77 -0.33 -14.21
CA ARG A 183 5.25 1.02 -13.87
C ARG A 183 6.58 0.97 -13.11
N ILE A 184 6.78 0.02 -12.21
CA ILE A 184 8.05 -0.17 -11.50
C ILE A 184 9.15 -0.56 -12.48
N THR A 185 8.85 -1.43 -13.44
CA THR A 185 9.79 -1.88 -14.46
C THR A 185 10.24 -0.72 -15.32
N GLU A 186 9.31 0.11 -15.81
CA GLU A 186 9.65 1.31 -16.57
C GLU A 186 10.52 2.29 -15.77
N LYS A 187 10.21 2.47 -14.47
CA LYS A 187 11.02 3.28 -13.55
C LYS A 187 12.40 2.69 -13.31
N ALA A 188 12.52 1.36 -13.19
CA ALA A 188 13.77 0.67 -13.00
C ALA A 188 14.68 0.80 -14.23
N ASP A 189 14.12 0.66 -15.44
CA ASP A 189 14.85 0.86 -16.69
C ASP A 189 15.38 2.29 -16.81
N MET A 190 14.56 3.28 -16.48
CA MET A 190 14.99 4.68 -16.47
C MET A 190 16.09 4.94 -15.44
N ASN A 191 15.98 4.35 -14.24
CA ASN A 191 17.03 4.45 -13.22
C ASN A 191 18.33 3.78 -13.67
N LYS A 192 18.24 2.61 -14.33
CA LYS A 192 19.41 1.94 -14.91
C LYS A 192 20.12 2.83 -15.91
N LEU A 193 19.40 3.46 -16.84
CA LEU A 193 19.98 4.41 -17.80
C LEU A 193 20.65 5.60 -17.11
N ARG A 194 20.02 6.17 -16.07
CA ARG A 194 20.60 7.28 -15.29
C ARG A 194 21.90 6.88 -14.59
N ILE A 195 21.95 5.68 -14.01
CA ILE A 195 23.15 5.15 -13.35
C ILE A 195 24.26 4.92 -14.39
N ASP A 196 23.94 4.30 -15.52
CA ASP A 196 24.91 4.01 -16.57
C ASP A 196 25.50 5.30 -17.16
N GLU A 197 24.67 6.34 -17.38
CA GLU A 197 25.14 7.65 -17.83
C GLU A 197 25.98 8.39 -16.77
N ALA A 198 25.55 8.36 -15.51
CA ALA A 198 26.32 8.94 -14.39
C ALA A 198 27.68 8.25 -14.25
N ASN A 199 27.74 6.92 -14.37
CA ASN A 199 28.97 6.15 -14.36
C ASN A 199 29.89 6.48 -15.55
N GLN A 200 29.34 6.65 -16.76
CA GLN A 200 30.12 7.09 -17.92
C GLN A 200 30.72 8.49 -17.72
N ARG A 201 29.95 9.42 -17.15
CA ARG A 201 30.44 10.78 -16.82
C ARG A 201 31.52 10.73 -15.76
N ALA A 202 31.34 9.94 -14.69
CA ALA A 202 32.34 9.75 -13.64
C ALA A 202 33.64 9.14 -14.20
N ASN A 203 33.54 8.10 -15.04
CA ASN A 203 34.71 7.47 -15.67
C ASN A 203 35.49 8.42 -16.59
N LYS A 204 34.82 9.39 -17.23
CA LYS A 204 35.49 10.44 -18.01
C LYS A 204 36.25 11.46 -17.16
N LEU A 205 35.92 11.58 -15.87
CA LEU A 205 36.59 12.48 -14.92
C LEU A 205 37.75 11.78 -14.18
N ILE A 206 37.78 10.44 -14.20
CA ILE A 206 38.85 9.63 -13.62
C ILE A 206 40.01 9.42 -14.62
N LYS A 207 39.75 9.58 -15.92
CA LYS A 207 40.78 9.65 -16.97
C LYS A 207 41.28 11.07 -17.16
#